data_AF-A0A2M8TCG3-F1
#
_entry.id   AF-A0A2M8TCG3-F1
#
_cell.length_a   1.000
_cell.length_b   1.000
_cell.length_c   1.000
_cell.angle_alpha   90.00
_cell.angle_beta   90.00
_cell.angle_gamma   90.00
#
_symmetry.space_group_name_H-M   'P 1'
#
loop_
_entity.id
_entity.type
_entity.pdbx_description
1 polymer ?
#
loop_
_entity_poly.entity_id
_entity_poly.type
_entity_poly.pdbx_seq_one_letter_code
_entity_poly.pdbx_strand_id
1 'polypeptide(L)'
;MTWKLEIYRALFLALGTFEIIANANFLCLENGMEYARLQHGEIPKRATRKQLKVKVVFMLIFGLIFFSMGINSYFLHYVNETYFLIVLILFAVYAFGEALYYRYWKTFGFSAVSALLLLVFWIWR
;
A
#
# COMPACT_ATOMS: atom_id res chain seq x y z
N MET A 1 7.44 11.62 -21.40
CA MET A 1 7.28 11.32 -19.95
C MET A 1 8.45 11.91 -19.20
N THR A 2 8.21 12.62 -18.09
CA THR A 2 9.30 13.06 -17.22
C THR A 2 9.83 11.85 -16.44
N TRP A 3 11.14 11.78 -16.20
CA TRP A 3 11.78 10.67 -15.45
C TRP A 3 11.14 10.43 -14.07
N LYS A 4 10.51 11.45 -13.48
CA LYS A 4 9.78 11.37 -12.21
C LYS A 4 8.55 10.45 -12.31
N LEU A 5 7.74 10.61 -13.36
CA LEU A 5 6.54 9.80 -13.59
C LEU A 5 6.90 8.33 -13.84
N GLU A 6 8.04 8.09 -14.49
CA GLU A 6 8.60 6.76 -14.71
C GLU A 6 8.97 6.06 -13.40
N ILE A 7 9.60 6.79 -12.47
CA ILE A 7 9.90 6.29 -11.13
C ILE A 7 8.62 5.91 -10.39
N TYR A 8 7.58 6.75 -10.43
CA TYR A 8 6.30 6.43 -9.79
C TYR A 8 5.59 5.24 -10.41
N ARG A 9 5.61 5.12 -11.74
CA ARG A 9 5.06 3.97 -12.45
C ARG A 9 5.74 2.68 -12.01
N ALA A 10 7.07 2.67 -11.99
CA ALA A 10 7.86 1.52 -11.54
C ALA A 10 7.58 1.19 -10.06
N LEU A 11 7.49 2.20 -9.20
CA LEU A 11 7.19 2.05 -7.78
C LEU A 11 5.80 1.46 -7.54
N PHE A 12 4.77 1.93 -8.25
CA PHE A 12 3.42 1.38 -8.16
C PHE A 12 3.34 -0.06 -8.63
N LEU A 13 4.02 -0.39 -9.73
CA LEU A 13 4.06 -1.76 -10.23
C LEU A 13 4.77 -2.69 -9.24
N ALA A 14 5.92 -2.26 -8.71
CA ALA A 14 6.70 -3.04 -7.75
C ALA A 14 5.96 -3.24 -6.43
N LEU A 15 5.44 -2.16 -5.82
CA LEU A 15 4.65 -2.23 -4.60
C LEU A 15 3.37 -3.03 -4.81
N GLY A 16 2.65 -2.79 -5.91
CA GLY A 16 1.45 -3.53 -6.24
C GLY A 16 1.70 -5.02 -6.36
N THR A 17 2.75 -5.42 -7.07
CA THR A 17 3.15 -6.83 -7.22
C THR A 17 3.52 -7.44 -5.87
N PHE A 18 4.33 -6.74 -5.07
CA PHE A 18 4.75 -7.21 -3.76
C PHE A 18 3.55 -7.44 -2.83
N GLU A 19 2.65 -6.44 -2.73
CA GLU A 19 1.46 -6.54 -1.90
C GLU A 19 0.52 -7.66 -2.38
N ILE A 20 0.37 -7.86 -3.69
CA ILE A 20 -0.43 -8.97 -4.21
C ILE A 20 0.15 -10.31 -3.77
N ILE A 21 1.43 -10.56 -4.08
CA ILE A 21 2.07 -11.85 -3.82
C ILE A 21 2.08 -12.14 -2.31
N ALA A 22 2.54 -11.18 -1.50
CA ALA A 22 2.65 -11.36 -0.06
C ALA A 22 1.29 -11.62 0.58
N ASN A 23 0.30 -10.74 0.35
CA ASN A 23 -0.99 -10.85 1.02
C ASN A 23 -1.84 -12.02 0.49
N ALA A 24 -1.73 -12.36 -0.80
CA ALA A 24 -2.37 -13.58 -1.33
C ALA A 24 -1.78 -14.84 -0.66
N ASN A 25 -0.44 -14.93 -0.56
CA ASN A 25 0.22 -16.04 0.12
C ASN A 25 -0.21 -16.14 1.59
N PHE A 26 -0.33 -15.01 2.29
CA PHE A 26 -0.79 -14.99 3.68
C PHE A 26 -2.22 -15.48 3.86
N LEU A 27 -3.10 -15.26 2.87
CA LEU A 27 -4.48 -15.72 2.92
C LEU A 27 -4.62 -17.20 2.56
N CYS A 28 -3.71 -17.76 1.76
CA CYS A 28 -3.76 -19.15 1.30
C CYS A 28 -3.01 -20.14 2.21
N LEU A 29 -1.95 -19.71 2.90
CA LEU A 29 -1.17 -20.58 3.79
C LEU A 29 -1.86 -20.80 5.14
N GLU A 30 -1.79 -22.03 5.67
CA GLU A 30 -2.36 -22.39 6.98
C GLU A 30 -1.81 -21.50 8.12
N ASN A 31 -0.49 -21.26 8.11
CA ASN A 31 0.21 -20.36 9.04
C ASN A 31 0.42 -18.94 8.46
N GLY A 32 -0.28 -18.58 7.38
CA GLY A 32 -0.08 -17.32 6.67
C GLY A 32 -0.31 -16.07 7.51
N MET A 33 -1.19 -16.14 8.52
CA MET A 33 -1.42 -15.04 9.46
C MET A 33 -0.26 -14.83 10.44
N GLU A 34 0.56 -15.83 10.73
CA GLU A 34 1.76 -15.66 11.54
C GLU A 34 2.84 -14.92 10.75
N TYR A 35 3.03 -15.29 9.48
CA TYR A 35 3.92 -14.56 8.57
C TYR A 35 3.44 -13.13 8.31
N ALA A 36 2.14 -12.93 8.11
CA ALA A 36 1.55 -11.60 7.97
C ALA A 36 1.82 -10.72 9.20
N ARG A 37 1.89 -11.30 10.40
CA ARG A 37 2.20 -10.58 11.63
C ARG A 37 3.66 -10.16 11.72
N LEU A 38 4.56 -10.93 11.12
CA LEU A 38 5.98 -10.58 11.02
C LEU A 38 6.18 -9.44 10.01
N GLN A 39 5.51 -9.51 8.86
CA GLN A 39 5.55 -8.44 7.84
C GLN A 39 4.90 -7.16 8.35
N HIS A 40 3.69 -7.25 8.92
CA HIS A 40 2.96 -6.11 9.47
C HIS A 40 3.34 -5.82 10.94
N GLY A 41 4.63 -5.71 11.20
CA GLY A 41 5.18 -5.40 12.52
C GLY A 41 4.78 -4.03 13.07
N GLU A 42 4.13 -3.20 12.25
CA GLU A 42 3.49 -1.96 12.63
C GLU A 42 2.16 -2.15 13.38
N ILE A 43 1.57 -3.35 13.39
CA ILE A 43 0.37 -3.62 14.18
C ILE A 43 0.78 -4.05 15.60
N PRO A 44 0.11 -3.54 16.66
CA PRO A 44 0.40 -3.98 18.02
C PRO A 44 0.12 -5.48 18.21
N LYS A 45 1.00 -6.18 18.95
CA LYS A 45 0.93 -7.64 19.20
C LYS A 45 -0.39 -8.13 19.78
N ARG A 46 -1.13 -7.27 20.49
CA ARG A 46 -2.47 -7.53 21.05
C ARG A 46 -3.58 -7.61 20.02
N ALA A 47 -3.34 -7.23 18.76
CA ALA A 47 -4.36 -7.27 17.72
C ALA A 47 -4.80 -8.72 17.46
N THR A 48 -6.10 -8.90 17.28
CA THR A 48 -6.70 -10.23 17.03
C THR A 48 -6.34 -10.73 15.63
N ARG A 49 -6.43 -12.06 15.42
CA ARG A 49 -6.23 -12.66 14.09
C ARG A 49 -7.22 -12.11 13.06
N LYS A 50 -8.46 -11.80 13.48
CA LYS A 50 -9.48 -11.20 12.62
C LYS A 50 -9.07 -9.81 12.14
N GLN A 51 -8.59 -8.94 13.03
CA GLN A 51 -8.09 -7.61 12.68
C GLN A 51 -6.91 -7.66 11.71
N LEU A 52 -5.96 -8.57 11.94
CA LEU A 52 -4.84 -8.78 11.02
C LEU A 52 -5.33 -9.26 9.64
N LYS A 53 -6.28 -10.21 9.59
CA LYS A 53 -6.85 -10.70 8.33
C LYS A 53 -7.54 -9.58 7.55
N VAL A 54 -8.29 -8.71 8.23
CA VAL A 54 -8.92 -7.53 7.61
C VAL A 54 -7.87 -6.63 6.97
N LYS A 55 -6.78 -6.32 7.68
CA LYS A 55 -5.67 -5.53 7.10
C LYS A 55 -5.07 -6.20 5.87
N VAL A 56 -4.73 -7.49 5.95
CA VAL A 56 -4.15 -8.25 4.81
C VAL A 56 -5.05 -8.16 3.58
N VAL A 57 -6.37 -8.25 3.76
CA VAL A 57 -7.35 -8.08 2.66
C VAL A 57 -7.30 -6.65 2.10
N PHE A 58 -7.27 -5.62 2.94
CA PHE A 58 -7.14 -4.24 2.47
C PHE A 58 -5.82 -3.99 1.73
N MET A 59 -4.71 -4.51 2.24
CA MET A 59 -3.40 -4.39 1.59
C MET A 59 -3.37 -5.12 0.26
N LEU A 60 -4.01 -6.29 0.15
CA LEU A 60 -4.21 -6.99 -1.12
C LEU A 60 -5.02 -6.14 -2.12
N ILE A 61 -6.10 -5.49 -1.68
CA ILE A 61 -6.92 -4.61 -2.53
C ILE A 61 -6.09 -3.43 -3.03
N PHE A 62 -5.34 -2.75 -2.14
CA PHE A 62 -4.43 -1.68 -2.54
C PHE A 62 -3.33 -2.18 -3.49
N GLY A 63 -2.80 -3.38 -3.26
CA GLY A 63 -1.85 -4.03 -4.16
C GLY A 63 -2.40 -4.20 -5.57
N LEU A 64 -3.65 -4.71 -5.70
CA LEU A 64 -4.34 -4.82 -6.98
C LEU A 64 -4.55 -3.47 -7.66
N ILE A 65 -4.92 -2.44 -6.91
CA ILE A 65 -5.09 -1.08 -7.43
C ILE A 65 -3.76 -0.53 -7.94
N PHE A 66 -2.70 -0.59 -7.14
CA PHE A 66 -1.36 -0.13 -7.54
C PHE A 66 -0.82 -0.88 -8.75
N PHE A 67 -0.97 -2.20 -8.78
CA PHE A 67 -0.55 -3.03 -9.90
C PHE A 67 -1.31 -2.69 -11.18
N SER A 68 -2.64 -2.64 -11.10
CA SER A 68 -3.49 -2.31 -12.26
C SER A 68 -3.18 -0.91 -12.81
N MET A 69 -2.87 0.06 -11.96
CA MET A 69 -2.45 1.39 -12.42
C MET A 69 -1.06 1.39 -13.05
N GLY A 70 -0.09 0.74 -12.39
CA GLY A 70 1.27 0.62 -12.90
C GLY A 70 1.30 -0.05 -14.28
N ILE A 71 0.55 -1.14 -14.45
CA ILE A 71 0.51 -1.90 -15.69
C ILE A 71 -0.28 -1.20 -16.79
N ASN A 72 -1.44 -0.58 -16.48
CA ASN A 72 -2.18 0.21 -17.48
C ASN A 72 -1.35 1.40 -17.97
N SER A 73 -0.64 2.07 -17.07
CA SER A 73 0.26 3.16 -17.44
C SER A 73 1.43 2.71 -18.30
N TYR A 74 1.90 1.46 -18.13
CA TYR A 74 2.93 0.86 -18.97
C TYR A 74 2.41 0.57 -20.38
N PHE A 75 1.24 -0.06 -20.51
CA PHE A 75 0.64 -0.41 -21.81
C PHE A 75 0.14 0.79 -22.61
N LEU A 76 -0.47 1.78 -21.95
CA LEU A 76 -1.00 2.97 -22.63
C LEU A 76 0.08 4.00 -22.97
N HIS A 77 1.33 3.77 -22.54
CA HIS A 77 2.46 4.71 -22.67
C HIS A 77 2.14 6.13 -22.17
N TYR A 78 1.14 6.25 -21.28
CA TYR A 78 0.63 7.50 -20.75
C TYR A 78 0.40 7.33 -19.24
N VAL A 79 0.79 8.33 -18.45
CA VAL A 79 0.48 8.36 -17.01
C VAL A 79 -0.69 9.30 -16.80
N ASN A 80 -1.79 8.76 -16.27
CA ASN A 80 -2.87 9.61 -15.79
C ASN A 80 -2.58 10.05 -14.35
N GLU A 81 -1.90 11.19 -14.24
CA GLU A 81 -1.45 11.78 -12.95
C GLU A 81 -2.58 11.91 -11.92
N THR A 82 -3.78 12.28 -12.38
CA THR A 82 -4.96 12.44 -11.51
C THR A 82 -5.33 11.12 -10.84
N TYR A 83 -5.23 10.00 -11.55
CA TYR A 83 -5.55 8.68 -11.00
C TYR A 83 -4.50 8.23 -9.98
N PHE A 84 -3.21 8.42 -10.27
CA PHE A 84 -2.13 8.15 -9.32
C PHE A 84 -2.32 8.97 -8.04
N LEU A 85 -2.65 10.26 -8.17
CA LEU A 85 -2.92 11.12 -7.04
C LEU A 85 -4.08 10.62 -6.18
N ILE A 86 -5.22 10.29 -6.80
CA ILE A 86 -6.41 9.80 -6.08
C ILE A 86 -6.07 8.55 -5.27
N VAL A 87 -5.33 7.61 -5.86
CA VAL A 87 -4.98 6.37 -5.14
C VAL A 87 -4.01 6.65 -3.99
N LEU A 88 -3.03 7.54 -4.16
CA LEU A 88 -2.15 7.95 -3.05
C LEU A 88 -2.92 8.61 -1.92
N ILE A 89 -3.92 9.45 -2.23
CA ILE A 89 -4.80 10.05 -1.23
C ILE A 89 -5.57 8.96 -0.48
N LEU A 90 -6.21 8.02 -1.19
CA LEU A 90 -6.95 6.92 -0.57
C LEU A 90 -6.05 6.05 0.32
N PHE A 91 -4.85 5.75 -0.14
CA PHE A 91 -3.87 4.98 0.61
C PHE A 91 -3.37 5.72 1.86
N ALA A 92 -3.12 7.03 1.75
CA ALA A 92 -2.73 7.86 2.90
C ALA A 92 -3.86 7.96 3.93
N VAL A 93 -5.11 8.15 3.49
CA VAL A 93 -6.29 8.16 4.36
C VAL A 93 -6.46 6.82 5.07
N TYR A 94 -6.27 5.70 4.36
CA TYR A 94 -6.29 4.37 4.96
C TYR A 94 -5.21 4.21 6.03
N ALA A 95 -3.96 4.55 5.74
CA ALA A 95 -2.84 4.44 6.67
C ALA A 95 -3.04 5.32 7.92
N PHE A 96 -3.61 6.52 7.73
CA PHE A 96 -3.98 7.40 8.83
C PHE A 96 -5.11 6.82 9.69
N GLY A 97 -6.13 6.24 9.06
CA GLY A 97 -7.20 5.52 9.74
C GLY A 97 -6.68 4.35 10.59
N GLU A 98 -5.73 3.56 10.06
CA GLU A 98 -5.06 2.51 10.82
C GLU A 98 -4.28 3.06 12.01
N ALA A 99 -3.54 4.16 11.83
CA ALA A 99 -2.78 4.79 12.90
C ALA A 99 -3.69 5.26 14.05
N LEU A 100 -4.83 5.87 13.71
CA LEU A 100 -5.84 6.28 14.69
C LEU A 100 -6.51 5.09 15.39
N TYR A 101 -6.79 4.02 14.65
CA TYR A 101 -7.47 2.83 15.19
C TYR A 101 -6.58 2.07 16.19
N TYR A 102 -5.34 1.76 15.80
CA TYR A 102 -4.44 0.98 16.65
C TYR A 102 -3.75 1.82 17.74
N ARG A 103 -3.70 3.15 17.57
CA ARG A 103 -3.02 4.10 18.48
C ARG A 103 -1.62 3.64 18.87
N TYR A 104 -0.86 3.16 17.88
CA TYR A 104 0.44 2.55 18.11
C TYR A 104 1.50 3.28 17.29
N TRP A 105 2.63 3.60 17.92
CA TRP A 105 3.66 4.48 17.36
C TRP A 105 4.21 3.97 16.01
N LYS A 106 4.36 2.64 15.85
CA LYS A 106 4.83 2.08 14.59
C LYS A 106 3.81 2.25 13.45
N THR A 107 2.51 2.20 13.76
CA THR A 107 1.44 2.47 12.78
C THR A 107 1.42 3.95 12.37
N PHE A 108 1.75 4.86 13.29
CA PHE A 108 1.98 6.27 12.96
C PHE A 108 3.16 6.47 12.00
N GLY A 109 4.26 5.72 12.19
CA GLY A 109 5.38 5.72 11.26
C GLY A 109 4.97 5.32 9.83
N PHE A 110 4.17 4.26 9.69
CA PHE A 110 3.62 3.86 8.39
C PHE A 110 2.74 4.95 7.76
N SER A 111 1.83 5.55 8.54
CA SER A 111 1.02 6.69 8.07
C SER A 111 1.87 7.88 7.62
N ALA A 112 2.95 8.20 8.33
CA ALA A 112 3.86 9.29 7.99
C ALA A 112 4.58 9.02 6.65
N VAL A 113 5.03 7.78 6.42
CA VAL A 113 5.65 7.39 5.14
C VAL A 113 4.66 7.51 3.99
N SER A 114 3.41 7.05 4.17
CA SER A 114 2.36 7.19 3.14
C SER A 114 2.03 8.65 2.84
N ALA A 115 1.99 9.51 3.87
CA ALA A 115 1.79 10.95 3.69
C ALA A 115 2.97 11.62 2.97
N LEU A 116 4.20 11.21 3.28
CA LEU A 116 5.40 11.70 2.61
C LEU A 116 5.41 11.30 1.12
N LEU A 117 5.03 10.06 0.80
CA LEU A 117 4.91 9.60 -0.58
C LEU A 117 3.93 10.46 -1.39
N LEU A 118 2.76 10.77 -0.80
CA LEU A 118 1.77 11.66 -1.39
C LEU A 118 2.31 13.09 -1.57
N LEU A 119 3.00 13.62 -0.56
CA LEU A 119 3.54 14.98 -0.58
C LEU A 119 4.64 15.13 -1.64
N VAL A 120 5.54 14.15 -1.75
CA VAL A 120 6.57 14.14 -2.81
C VAL A 120 5.92 14.09 -4.18
N PHE A 121 4.88 13.26 -4.36
CA PHE A 121 4.15 13.18 -5.63
C PHE A 121 3.49 14.52 -5.99
N TRP A 122 2.87 15.17 -5.01
CA TRP A 122 2.23 16.47 -5.19
C TRP A 122 3.22 17.58 -5.58
N ILE A 123 4.41 17.61 -4.97
CA ILE A 123 5.45 18.61 -5.29
C ILE A 123 6.09 18.34 -6.66
N TRP A 124 6.12 17.08 -7.10
CA TRP A 124 6.80 16.65 -8.32
C TRP A 124 5.92 16.61 -9.57
N ARG A 125 4.62 16.77 -9.39
CA ARG A 125 3.64 17.04 -10.45
C ARG A 125 3.98 18.35 -11.17
#